data_AF-A0A356TDI1-F1
#
_entry.id   AF-A0A356TDI1-F1
#
_cell.length_a   1.000
_cell.length_b   1.000
_cell.length_c   1.000
_cell.angle_alpha   90.00
_cell.angle_beta   90.00
_cell.angle_gamma   90.00
#
_symmetry.space_group_name_H-M   'P 1'
#
loop_
_entity.id
_entity.type
_entity.pdbx_description
1 polymer ?
#
loop_
_entity_poly.entity_id
_entity_poly.type
_entity_poly.pdbx_seq_one_letter_code
_entity_poly.pdbx_strand_id
1 'polypeptide(L)'
;MPLDKPLTAALAVVFLLAGHTEAWPVAEGGSHAITKAMASLLESLGGRIETGTWIRSLADLPPARIYLFDTAPRGLAEIAGPVLPARYLRRLGRYRYGPGVFKLDWALDGPIPWRDERARLASTVHVGGTLEELAASERAMWRGDHPERPFVLVVQQSELDPTRAPAGKHTGYGYCHVPHGSTVDHTAAIEAQMERFAPGFRERVLARHAMTAGDFEAYDPAYVGGAITGGVADLFQLFTRPVA
;
A
#
# COMPACT_ATOMS: atom_id res chain seq x y z
N MET A 1 13.47 3.46 1.70
CA MET A 1 14.74 3.15 2.41
C MET A 1 15.89 3.52 1.47
N PRO A 2 17.03 4.05 1.96
CA PRO A 2 18.17 4.36 1.10
C PRO A 2 18.62 3.14 0.28
N LEU A 3 18.86 3.34 -1.02
CA LEU A 3 19.10 2.25 -1.99
C LEU A 3 20.42 1.51 -1.74
N ASP A 4 21.37 2.15 -1.08
CA ASP A 4 22.69 1.64 -0.69
C ASP A 4 22.65 0.68 0.51
N LYS A 5 21.50 0.51 1.17
CA LYS A 5 21.36 -0.45 2.26
C LYS A 5 21.29 -1.90 1.73
N PRO A 6 21.86 -2.88 2.45
CA PRO A 6 21.80 -4.27 2.03
C PRO A 6 20.36 -4.78 1.93
N LEU A 7 20.11 -5.65 0.94
CA LEU A 7 18.82 -6.31 0.64
C LEU A 7 17.66 -5.40 0.21
N THR A 8 17.88 -4.11 -0.02
CA THR A 8 16.88 -3.19 -0.59
C THR A 8 16.30 -3.70 -1.91
N ALA A 9 17.12 -4.36 -2.72
CA ALA A 9 16.74 -4.90 -4.03
C ALA A 9 16.04 -6.28 -3.96
N ALA A 10 15.97 -6.94 -2.79
CA ALA A 10 15.48 -8.32 -2.70
C ALA A 10 14.04 -8.47 -3.21
N LEU A 11 13.14 -7.57 -2.80
CA LEU A 11 11.75 -7.54 -3.29
C LEU A 11 11.69 -7.29 -4.80
N ALA A 12 12.50 -6.35 -5.31
CA ALA A 12 12.55 -6.06 -6.73
C ALA A 12 13.01 -7.28 -7.55
N VAL A 13 14.00 -8.02 -7.06
CA VAL A 13 14.47 -9.26 -7.70
C VAL A 13 13.37 -10.32 -7.71
N VAL A 14 12.65 -10.52 -6.61
CA VAL A 14 11.53 -11.47 -6.56
C VAL A 14 10.45 -11.10 -7.57
N PHE A 15 10.05 -9.83 -7.64
CA PHE A 15 9.06 -9.37 -8.62
C PHE A 15 9.54 -9.48 -10.07
N LEU A 16 10.82 -9.18 -10.33
CA LEU A 16 11.42 -9.35 -11.65
C LEU A 16 11.41 -10.83 -12.07
N LEU A 17 11.81 -11.74 -11.18
CA LEU A 17 11.78 -13.18 -11.45
C LEU A 17 10.35 -13.67 -11.71
N ALA A 18 9.39 -13.27 -10.88
CA ALA A 18 7.98 -13.62 -11.06
C ALA A 18 7.42 -13.10 -12.40
N GLY A 19 7.80 -11.88 -12.80
CA GLY A 19 7.43 -11.30 -14.09
C GLY A 19 8.09 -11.95 -15.30
N HIS A 20 9.14 -12.74 -15.11
CA HIS A 20 9.74 -13.57 -16.16
C HIS A 20 9.07 -14.95 -16.27
N THR A 21 8.42 -15.43 -15.22
CA THR A 21 7.72 -16.73 -15.23
C THR A 21 6.30 -16.64 -15.74
N GLU A 22 5.58 -15.56 -15.41
CA GLU A 22 4.19 -15.35 -15.78
C GLU A 22 4.00 -13.89 -16.24
N ALA A 23 2.96 -13.64 -17.03
CA ALA A 23 2.50 -12.27 -17.25
C ALA A 23 2.06 -11.63 -15.91
N TRP A 24 1.93 -10.31 -15.87
CA TRP A 24 1.34 -9.59 -14.72
C TRP A 24 -0.17 -9.42 -14.94
N PRO A 25 -1.03 -10.38 -14.56
CA PRO A 25 -2.46 -10.26 -14.77
C PRO A 25 -3.08 -9.19 -13.87
N VAL A 26 -4.13 -8.56 -14.37
CA VAL A 26 -5.03 -7.71 -13.58
C VAL A 26 -6.35 -8.45 -13.43
N ALA A 27 -6.86 -8.53 -12.20
CA ALA A 27 -8.17 -9.10 -11.95
C ALA A 27 -9.26 -8.18 -12.53
N GLU A 28 -10.14 -8.73 -13.37
CA GLU A 28 -11.34 -8.04 -13.84
C GLU A 28 -12.21 -7.62 -12.62
N GLY A 29 -12.67 -6.37 -12.61
CA GLY A 29 -13.33 -5.74 -11.48
C GLY A 29 -12.36 -5.23 -10.38
N GLY A 30 -11.07 -5.51 -10.49
CA GLY A 30 -10.02 -5.13 -9.53
C GLY A 30 -9.89 -6.09 -8.33
N SER A 31 -9.05 -5.73 -7.35
CA SER A 31 -8.70 -6.61 -6.22
C SER A 31 -9.91 -7.09 -5.39
N HIS A 32 -11.03 -6.37 -5.42
CA HIS A 32 -12.27 -6.80 -4.76
C HIS A 32 -12.82 -8.11 -5.35
N ALA A 33 -12.59 -8.39 -6.64
CA ALA A 33 -13.00 -9.66 -7.25
C ALA A 33 -12.27 -10.85 -6.62
N ILE A 34 -10.99 -10.67 -6.28
CA ILE A 34 -10.18 -11.69 -5.60
C ILE A 34 -10.74 -11.96 -4.21
N THR A 35 -10.99 -10.91 -3.41
CA THR A 35 -11.52 -11.08 -2.05
C THR A 35 -12.92 -11.67 -2.05
N LYS A 36 -13.78 -11.29 -3.00
CA LYS A 36 -15.11 -11.88 -3.19
C LYS A 36 -15.04 -13.37 -3.57
N ALA A 37 -14.11 -13.75 -4.45
CA ALA A 37 -13.92 -15.15 -4.82
C ALA A 37 -13.46 -15.99 -3.62
N MET A 38 -12.50 -15.48 -2.82
CA MET A 38 -12.04 -16.15 -1.61
C MET A 38 -13.14 -16.26 -0.55
N ALA A 39 -13.93 -15.21 -0.34
CA ALA A 39 -15.07 -15.22 0.58
C ALA A 39 -16.12 -16.26 0.17
N SER A 40 -16.49 -16.29 -1.12
CA SER A 40 -17.43 -17.28 -1.67
C SER A 40 -16.93 -18.71 -1.49
N LEU A 41 -15.63 -18.95 -1.72
CA LEU A 41 -15.04 -20.27 -1.48
C LEU A 41 -15.12 -20.66 0.00
N LEU A 42 -14.79 -19.75 0.92
CA LEU A 42 -14.89 -19.99 2.35
C LEU A 42 -16.32 -20.37 2.76
N GLU A 43 -17.32 -19.62 2.29
CA GLU A 43 -18.74 -19.89 2.57
C GLU A 43 -19.19 -21.24 1.99
N SER A 44 -18.74 -21.59 0.78
CA SER A 44 -19.04 -22.89 0.15
C SER A 44 -18.50 -24.09 0.95
N LEU A 45 -17.44 -23.88 1.74
CA LEU A 45 -16.85 -24.87 2.64
C LEU A 45 -17.48 -24.85 4.05
N GLY A 46 -18.55 -24.09 4.25
CA GLY A 46 -19.25 -23.95 5.52
C GLY A 46 -18.66 -22.91 6.47
N GLY A 47 -17.69 -22.11 6.02
CA GLY A 47 -17.18 -20.96 6.75
C GLY A 47 -18.21 -19.84 6.88
N ARG A 48 -18.01 -18.94 7.83
CA ARG A 48 -18.86 -17.77 8.06
C ARG A 48 -17.99 -16.52 8.14
N ILE A 49 -18.52 -15.42 7.61
CA ILE A 49 -17.88 -14.11 7.66
C ILE A 49 -18.81 -13.17 8.45
N GLU A 50 -18.31 -12.64 9.55
CA GLU A 50 -19.02 -11.67 10.37
C GLU A 50 -18.35 -10.30 10.24
N THR A 51 -19.08 -9.32 9.70
CA THR A 51 -18.60 -7.94 9.51
C THR A 51 -19.33 -6.98 10.42
N GLY A 52 -18.76 -5.80 10.70
CA GLY A 52 -19.37 -4.80 11.58
C GLY A 52 -19.14 -5.04 13.07
N THR A 53 -18.33 -6.05 13.41
CA THR A 53 -17.94 -6.37 14.79
C THR A 53 -16.49 -5.98 15.02
N TRP A 54 -16.25 -5.07 15.95
CA TRP A 54 -14.90 -4.63 16.31
C TRP A 54 -14.37 -5.39 17.52
N ILE A 55 -13.39 -6.28 17.29
CA ILE A 55 -12.77 -7.08 18.33
C ILE A 55 -11.75 -6.24 19.11
N ARG A 56 -12.05 -5.89 20.36
CA ARG A 56 -11.16 -5.12 21.25
C ARG A 56 -10.44 -6.02 22.24
N SER A 57 -11.01 -7.19 22.52
CA SER A 57 -10.50 -8.14 23.50
C SER A 57 -10.89 -9.56 23.14
N LEU A 58 -10.24 -10.55 23.77
CA LEU A 58 -10.64 -11.95 23.64
C LEU A 58 -12.08 -12.23 24.10
N ALA A 59 -12.67 -11.37 24.95
CA ALA A 59 -14.05 -11.52 25.39
C ALA A 59 -15.07 -11.21 24.28
N ASP A 60 -14.66 -10.50 23.22
CA ASP A 60 -15.51 -10.21 22.06
C ASP A 60 -15.55 -11.39 21.06
N LEU A 61 -14.70 -12.41 21.24
CA LEU A 61 -14.59 -13.55 20.35
C LEU A 61 -15.49 -14.71 20.81
N PRO A 62 -16.13 -15.43 19.87
CA PRO A 62 -16.88 -16.62 20.20
C PRO A 62 -15.93 -17.74 20.67
N PRO A 63 -16.40 -18.68 21.51
CA PRO A 63 -15.58 -19.80 21.95
C PRO A 63 -15.01 -20.61 20.78
N ALA A 64 -13.68 -20.72 20.73
CA ALA A 64 -12.98 -21.50 19.72
C ALA A 64 -11.84 -22.33 20.31
N ARG A 65 -11.41 -23.37 19.58
CA ARG A 65 -10.21 -24.16 19.91
C ARG A 65 -8.91 -23.41 19.59
N ILE A 66 -8.93 -22.59 18.54
CA ILE A 66 -7.78 -21.85 18.01
C ILE A 66 -8.28 -20.48 17.56
N TYR A 67 -7.51 -19.44 17.88
CA TYR A 67 -7.69 -18.10 17.32
C TYR A 67 -6.49 -17.77 16.43
N LEU A 68 -6.78 -17.29 15.23
CA LEU A 68 -5.78 -16.80 14.28
C LEU A 68 -6.04 -15.30 14.07
N PHE A 69 -5.02 -14.48 14.28
CA PHE A 69 -5.14 -13.03 14.17
C PHE A 69 -4.41 -12.55 12.92
N ASP A 70 -5.17 -12.06 11.95
CA ASP A 70 -4.67 -11.30 10.80
C ASP A 70 -4.67 -9.80 11.12
N THR A 71 -3.93 -9.43 12.17
CA THR A 71 -3.83 -8.05 12.68
C THR A 71 -2.37 -7.63 12.75
N ALA A 72 -2.11 -6.32 12.78
CA ALA A 72 -0.78 -5.82 13.13
C ALA A 72 -0.34 -6.29 14.54
N PRO A 73 0.98 -6.43 14.81
CA PRO A 73 1.50 -6.82 16.12
C PRO A 73 0.94 -6.00 17.30
N ARG A 74 0.64 -4.71 17.06
CA ARG A 74 -0.02 -3.83 18.04
C ARG A 74 -1.44 -4.31 18.37
N GLY A 75 -2.25 -4.58 17.36
CA GLY A 75 -3.62 -5.07 17.55
C GLY A 75 -3.68 -6.39 18.31
N LEU A 76 -2.78 -7.33 17.98
CA LEU A 76 -2.67 -8.59 18.73
C LEU A 76 -2.32 -8.34 20.21
N ALA A 77 -1.36 -7.46 20.48
CA ALA A 77 -0.95 -7.13 21.85
C ALA A 77 -2.08 -6.46 22.65
N GLU A 78 -2.90 -5.64 21.99
CA GLU A 78 -4.07 -4.98 22.60
C GLU A 78 -5.19 -5.99 22.89
N ILE A 79 -5.54 -6.84 21.92
CA ILE A 79 -6.67 -7.79 22.04
C ILE A 79 -6.36 -8.95 23.01
N ALA A 80 -5.18 -9.55 22.88
CA ALA A 80 -4.80 -10.77 23.59
C ALA A 80 -3.81 -10.52 24.74
N GLY A 81 -3.51 -9.25 25.05
CA GLY A 81 -2.59 -8.84 26.13
C GLY A 81 -2.71 -9.66 27.43
N PRO A 82 -3.90 -9.83 28.01
CA PRO A 82 -4.07 -10.52 29.30
C PRO A 82 -3.62 -11.99 29.34
N VAL A 83 -3.58 -12.69 28.19
CA VAL A 83 -3.23 -14.12 28.12
C VAL A 83 -1.84 -14.38 27.54
N LEU A 84 -1.20 -13.35 26.98
CA LEU A 84 0.11 -13.47 26.35
C LEU A 84 1.24 -13.31 27.37
N PRO A 85 2.35 -14.09 27.25
CA PRO A 85 3.49 -13.94 28.13
C PRO A 85 4.08 -12.52 28.07
N ALA A 86 4.42 -11.94 29.22
CA ALA A 86 4.99 -10.58 29.29
C ALA A 86 6.23 -10.38 28.39
N ARG A 87 7.07 -11.41 28.22
CA ARG A 87 8.22 -11.36 27.31
C ARG A 87 7.81 -11.23 25.84
N TYR A 88 6.72 -11.89 25.44
CA TYR A 88 6.19 -11.82 24.09
C TYR A 88 5.58 -10.46 23.80
N LEU A 89 4.77 -9.92 24.73
CA LEU A 89 4.22 -8.56 24.63
C LEU A 89 5.30 -7.49 24.47
N ARG A 90 6.41 -7.60 25.24
CA ARG A 90 7.56 -6.70 25.08
C ARG A 90 8.20 -6.78 23.69
N ARG A 91 8.17 -7.94 23.02
CA ARG A 91 8.68 -8.10 21.65
C ARG A 91 7.72 -7.48 20.63
N LEU A 92 6.41 -7.71 20.78
CA LEU A 92 5.39 -7.06 19.93
C LEU A 92 5.45 -5.53 20.05
N GLY A 93 5.60 -5.00 21.26
CA GLY A 93 5.69 -3.55 21.49
C GLY A 93 6.97 -2.88 20.95
N ARG A 94 7.99 -3.68 20.58
CA ARG A 94 9.21 -3.20 19.92
C ARG A 94 9.15 -3.33 18.40
N TYR A 95 8.04 -3.83 17.86
CA TYR A 95 7.86 -3.97 16.43
C TYR A 95 7.90 -2.58 15.78
N ARG A 96 8.81 -2.39 14.82
CA ARG A 96 8.94 -1.13 14.11
C ARG A 96 8.15 -1.19 12.80
N TYR A 97 7.25 -0.24 12.67
CA TYR A 97 6.49 -0.04 11.45
C TYR A 97 7.30 0.79 10.45
N GLY A 98 7.05 0.53 9.17
CA GLY A 98 7.71 1.20 8.06
C GLY A 98 7.27 2.65 7.89
N PRO A 99 7.79 3.33 6.85
CA PRO A 99 7.25 4.62 6.44
C PRO A 99 5.77 4.51 6.05
N GLY A 100 5.07 5.62 6.18
CA GLY A 100 3.69 5.74 5.73
C GLY A 100 3.59 5.98 4.23
N VAL A 101 2.36 6.04 3.72
CA VAL A 101 2.09 6.48 2.35
C VAL A 101 1.11 7.65 2.35
N PHE A 102 1.28 8.55 1.39
CA PHE A 102 0.23 9.48 0.96
C PHE A 102 -0.31 8.96 -0.36
N LYS A 103 -1.62 8.67 -0.42
CA LYS A 103 -2.30 8.13 -1.61
C LYS A 103 -3.27 9.14 -2.18
N LEU A 104 -3.33 9.17 -3.50
CA LEU A 104 -4.27 9.99 -4.26
C LEU A 104 -4.98 9.11 -5.28
N ASP A 105 -6.31 9.07 -5.24
CA ASP A 105 -7.15 8.48 -6.28
C ASP A 105 -7.65 9.58 -7.21
N TRP A 106 -7.73 9.28 -8.50
CA TRP A 106 -8.21 10.19 -9.53
C TRP A 106 -9.34 9.58 -10.36
N ALA A 107 -10.38 10.38 -10.59
CA ALA A 107 -11.28 10.21 -11.71
C ALA A 107 -10.77 11.07 -12.87
N LEU A 108 -10.66 10.50 -14.07
CA LEU A 108 -9.97 11.10 -15.21
C LEU A 108 -10.87 11.21 -16.46
N ASP A 109 -10.75 12.33 -17.16
CA ASP A 109 -11.38 12.61 -18.46
C ASP A 109 -10.55 12.04 -19.63
N GLY A 110 -10.38 10.72 -19.63
CA GLY A 110 -9.51 10.01 -20.57
C GLY A 110 -8.26 9.44 -19.91
N PRO A 111 -7.42 8.76 -20.70
CA PRO A 111 -6.20 8.12 -20.20
C PRO A 111 -5.18 9.15 -19.70
N ILE A 112 -4.24 8.71 -18.86
CA ILE A 112 -3.12 9.56 -18.45
C ILE A 112 -2.28 9.88 -19.69
N PRO A 113 -2.02 11.17 -20.00
CA PRO A 113 -1.34 11.59 -21.23
C PRO A 113 0.17 11.43 -21.11
N TRP A 114 0.65 10.21 -20.86
CA TRP A 114 2.07 9.91 -20.75
C TRP A 114 2.83 10.38 -21.98
N ARG A 115 3.99 11.02 -21.77
CA ARG A 115 4.89 11.42 -22.84
C ARG A 115 5.41 10.22 -23.64
N ASP A 116 5.59 9.08 -22.98
CA ASP A 116 5.91 7.81 -23.62
C ASP A 116 4.68 6.91 -23.61
N GLU A 117 4.11 6.66 -24.79
CA GLU A 117 2.88 5.89 -24.93
C GLU A 117 3.02 4.44 -24.43
N ARG A 118 4.24 3.88 -24.39
CA ARG A 118 4.48 2.53 -23.85
C ARG A 118 4.10 2.42 -22.39
N ALA A 119 4.12 3.53 -21.64
CA ALA A 119 3.67 3.56 -20.26
C ALA A 119 2.20 3.11 -20.12
N ARG A 120 1.35 3.33 -21.14
CA ARG A 120 -0.06 2.92 -21.15
C ARG A 120 -0.27 1.40 -21.17
N LEU A 121 0.75 0.64 -21.56
CA LEU A 121 0.69 -0.82 -21.60
C LEU A 121 0.90 -1.46 -20.21
N ALA A 122 1.34 -0.68 -19.22
CA ALA A 122 1.60 -1.16 -17.88
C ALA A 122 0.39 -0.91 -16.95
N SER A 123 0.05 -1.86 -16.09
CA SER A 123 -0.91 -1.61 -15.00
C SER A 123 -0.37 -0.59 -13.99
N THR A 124 0.95 -0.62 -13.77
CA THR A 124 1.65 0.20 -12.79
C THR A 124 2.86 0.88 -13.43
N VAL A 125 2.98 2.19 -13.25
CA VAL A 125 4.06 3.04 -13.73
C VAL A 125 4.81 3.63 -12.54
N HIS A 126 6.14 3.47 -12.55
CA HIS A 126 7.05 4.02 -11.55
C HIS A 126 7.52 5.42 -11.98
N VAL A 127 7.04 6.47 -11.31
CA VAL A 127 7.32 7.87 -11.65
C VAL A 127 8.31 8.48 -10.66
N GLY A 128 9.60 8.40 -11.00
CA GLY A 128 10.69 8.86 -10.11
C GLY A 128 11.77 9.72 -10.77
N GLY A 129 11.79 9.81 -12.11
CA GLY A 129 12.86 10.50 -12.83
C GLY A 129 14.15 9.69 -12.90
N THR A 130 15.28 10.34 -12.64
CA THR A 130 16.59 9.67 -12.66
C THR A 130 16.82 8.86 -11.37
N LEU A 131 17.81 7.97 -11.39
CA LEU A 131 18.19 7.20 -10.20
C LEU A 131 18.60 8.11 -9.03
N GLU A 132 19.22 9.25 -9.32
CA GLU A 132 19.63 10.24 -8.32
C GLU A 132 18.41 10.90 -7.67
N GLU A 133 17.38 11.24 -8.45
CA GLU A 133 16.12 11.78 -7.92
C GLU A 133 15.41 10.76 -7.03
N LEU A 134 15.30 9.51 -7.50
CA LEU A 134 14.78 8.39 -6.73
C LEU A 134 15.50 8.22 -5.39
N ALA A 135 16.84 8.15 -5.43
CA ALA A 135 17.67 7.99 -4.24
C ALA A 135 17.57 9.20 -3.30
N ALA A 136 17.46 10.42 -3.83
CA ALA A 136 17.27 11.62 -3.02
C ALA A 136 15.90 11.62 -2.31
N SER A 137 14.84 11.27 -3.05
CA SER A 137 13.46 11.18 -2.56
C SER A 137 13.33 10.18 -1.41
N GLU A 138 13.84 8.96 -1.61
CA GLU A 138 13.82 7.90 -0.60
C GLU A 138 14.69 8.21 0.63
N ARG A 139 15.81 8.93 0.45
CA ARG A 139 16.65 9.39 1.57
C ARG A 139 15.98 10.51 2.37
N ALA A 140 15.30 11.44 1.70
CA ALA A 140 14.56 12.52 2.35
C ALA A 140 13.46 11.95 3.24
N MET A 141 12.60 11.09 2.69
CA MET A 141 11.57 10.39 3.45
C MET A 141 12.15 9.61 4.64
N TRP A 142 13.28 8.91 4.44
CA TRP A 142 13.93 8.15 5.51
C TRP A 142 14.43 9.02 6.67
N ARG A 143 14.75 10.30 6.43
CA ARG A 143 15.12 11.26 7.49
C ARG A 143 13.92 11.93 8.15
N GLY A 144 12.70 11.67 7.68
CA GLY A 144 11.49 12.32 8.14
C GLY A 144 11.08 13.55 7.32
N ASP A 145 11.69 13.78 6.16
CA ASP A 145 11.37 14.90 5.27
C ASP A 145 10.32 14.50 4.20
N HIS A 146 9.65 15.49 3.60
CA HIS A 146 8.74 15.29 2.47
C HIS A 146 9.39 15.78 1.17
N PRO A 147 9.75 14.89 0.23
CA PRO A 147 10.46 15.29 -0.98
C PRO A 147 9.56 16.07 -1.94
N GLU A 148 10.02 17.23 -2.44
CA GLU A 148 9.28 17.99 -3.48
C GLU A 148 9.07 17.20 -4.79
N ARG A 149 9.98 16.25 -5.06
CA ARG A 149 9.93 15.31 -6.19
C ARG A 149 9.76 13.89 -5.63
N PRO A 150 8.55 13.49 -5.25
CA PRO A 150 8.32 12.17 -4.70
C PRO A 150 8.54 11.08 -5.76
N PHE A 151 9.00 9.91 -5.31
CA PHE A 151 8.85 8.69 -6.08
C PHE A 151 7.40 8.21 -5.97
N VAL A 152 6.68 8.18 -7.09
CA VAL A 152 5.25 7.85 -7.12
C VAL A 152 5.04 6.51 -7.84
N LEU A 153 4.36 5.57 -7.17
CA LEU A 153 3.82 4.37 -7.81
C LEU A 153 2.42 4.69 -8.30
N VAL A 154 2.23 4.72 -9.62
CA VAL A 154 0.96 5.07 -10.27
C VAL A 154 0.34 3.82 -10.83
N VAL A 155 -0.91 3.57 -10.50
CA VAL A 155 -1.70 2.44 -11.00
C VAL A 155 -2.83 2.98 -11.88
N GLN A 156 -2.96 2.39 -13.06
CA GLN A 156 -3.87 2.83 -14.12
C GLN A 156 -4.69 1.66 -14.66
N GLN A 157 -5.30 0.89 -13.75
CA GLN A 157 -6.00 -0.36 -14.06
C GLN A 157 -7.14 -0.23 -15.09
N SER A 158 -7.73 0.97 -15.23
CA SER A 158 -8.83 1.21 -16.18
C SER A 158 -8.40 1.17 -17.65
N GLU A 159 -7.10 1.26 -17.95
CA GLU A 159 -6.57 1.00 -19.30
C GLU A 159 -6.67 -0.48 -19.68
N LEU A 160 -6.68 -1.38 -18.68
CA LEU A 160 -6.70 -2.83 -18.87
C LEU A 160 -8.07 -3.45 -18.61
N ASP A 161 -8.89 -2.80 -17.78
CA ASP A 161 -10.24 -3.23 -17.44
C ASP A 161 -11.23 -2.04 -17.59
N PRO A 162 -11.98 -1.98 -18.70
CA PRO A 162 -12.91 -0.89 -18.97
C PRO A 162 -14.11 -0.89 -18.03
N THR A 163 -14.36 -1.97 -17.26
CA THR A 163 -15.45 -2.00 -16.28
C THR A 163 -15.19 -1.10 -15.06
N ARG A 164 -13.94 -0.64 -14.90
CA ARG A 164 -13.50 0.20 -13.78
C ARG A 164 -13.91 1.67 -13.91
N ALA A 165 -14.36 2.12 -15.08
CA ALA A 165 -14.74 3.50 -15.33
C ALA A 165 -15.89 3.61 -16.35
N PRO A 166 -16.69 4.68 -16.32
CA PRO A 166 -17.64 4.98 -17.39
C PRO A 166 -16.95 5.09 -18.76
N ALA A 167 -17.69 4.83 -19.84
CA ALA A 167 -17.16 4.91 -21.20
C ALA A 167 -16.48 6.28 -21.48
N GLY A 168 -15.26 6.23 -22.00
CA GLY A 168 -14.44 7.42 -22.28
C GLY A 168 -13.81 8.09 -21.04
N LYS A 169 -14.04 7.56 -19.84
CA LYS A 169 -13.42 8.00 -18.58
C LYS A 169 -12.43 6.95 -18.11
N HIS A 170 -11.53 7.37 -17.22
CA HIS A 170 -10.56 6.47 -16.60
C HIS A 170 -10.49 6.73 -15.10
N THR A 171 -9.95 5.74 -14.39
CA THR A 171 -9.54 5.87 -12.99
C THR A 171 -8.07 5.52 -12.87
N GLY A 172 -7.36 6.22 -12.00
CA GLY A 172 -6.02 5.85 -11.57
C GLY A 172 -5.83 6.18 -10.10
N TYR A 173 -4.82 5.61 -9.47
CA TYR A 173 -4.36 6.07 -8.16
C TYR A 173 -2.85 6.07 -8.11
N GLY A 174 -2.29 6.95 -7.29
CA GLY A 174 -0.86 7.03 -7.07
C GLY A 174 -0.57 7.13 -5.59
N TYR A 175 0.58 6.63 -5.16
CA TYR A 175 1.07 6.91 -3.83
C TYR A 175 2.57 7.13 -3.82
N CYS A 176 3.03 7.89 -2.83
CA CYS A 176 4.44 8.04 -2.51
C CYS A 176 4.67 7.74 -1.03
N HIS A 177 5.92 7.43 -0.68
CA HIS A 177 6.29 7.28 0.72
C HIS A 177 6.36 8.63 1.42
N VAL A 178 5.88 8.66 2.65
CA VAL A 178 5.96 9.81 3.56
C VAL A 178 6.45 9.34 4.93
N PRO A 179 6.89 10.25 5.82
CA PRO A 179 7.22 9.90 7.18
C PRO A 179 6.07 9.16 7.87
N HIS A 180 6.42 8.23 8.75
CA HIS A 180 5.46 7.44 9.53
C HIS A 180 4.48 8.34 10.29
N GLY A 181 3.18 8.11 10.13
CA GLY A 181 2.12 8.90 10.77
C GLY A 181 1.95 10.33 10.23
N SER A 182 2.58 10.66 9.10
CA SER A 182 2.46 11.98 8.48
C SER A 182 1.02 12.32 8.09
N THR A 183 0.56 13.50 8.52
CA THR A 183 -0.73 14.11 8.12
C THR A 183 -0.55 15.20 7.05
N VAL A 184 0.65 15.35 6.50
CA VAL A 184 0.94 16.36 5.46
C VAL A 184 0.28 15.96 4.15
N ASP A 185 -0.47 16.88 3.56
CA ASP A 185 -1.03 16.74 2.21
C ASP A 185 0.09 16.86 1.16
N HIS A 186 0.26 15.82 0.35
CA HIS A 186 1.27 15.76 -0.69
C HIS A 186 0.69 15.79 -2.11
N THR A 187 -0.58 16.18 -2.26
CA THR A 187 -1.31 16.25 -3.55
C THR A 187 -0.53 17.07 -4.59
N ALA A 188 -0.15 18.30 -4.23
CA ALA A 188 0.51 19.21 -5.17
C ALA A 188 1.85 18.66 -5.68
N ALA A 189 2.62 18.00 -4.82
CA ALA A 189 3.90 17.40 -5.18
C ALA A 189 3.72 16.17 -6.08
N ILE A 190 2.74 15.31 -5.78
CA ILE A 190 2.42 14.16 -6.65
C ILE A 190 1.94 14.63 -8.02
N GLU A 191 0.98 15.55 -8.09
CA GLU A 191 0.45 16.02 -9.38
C GLU A 191 1.52 16.81 -10.18
N ALA A 192 2.43 17.53 -9.50
CA ALA A 192 3.59 18.15 -10.16
C ALA A 192 4.57 17.12 -10.71
N GLN A 193 4.79 16.04 -9.98
CA GLN A 193 5.60 14.94 -10.46
C GLN A 193 4.94 14.27 -11.68
N MET A 194 3.63 14.05 -11.66
CA MET A 194 2.88 13.52 -12.80
C MET A 194 3.02 14.42 -14.03
N GLU A 195 2.86 15.73 -13.90
CA GLU A 195 2.96 16.70 -15.00
C GLU A 195 4.30 16.63 -15.76
N ARG A 196 5.39 16.35 -15.05
CA ARG A 196 6.73 16.22 -15.67
C ARG A 196 6.79 15.10 -16.71
N PHE A 197 6.03 14.02 -16.50
CA PHE A 197 6.06 12.81 -17.33
C PHE A 197 4.78 12.60 -18.15
N ALA A 198 3.69 13.26 -17.78
CA ALA A 198 2.41 13.28 -18.49
C ALA A 198 1.88 14.72 -18.59
N PRO A 199 2.45 15.57 -19.47
CA PRO A 199 1.97 16.93 -19.67
C PRO A 199 0.49 16.93 -20.07
N GLY A 200 -0.32 17.75 -19.41
CA GLY A 200 -1.78 17.75 -19.58
C GLY A 200 -2.51 16.86 -18.55
N PHE A 201 -1.80 16.27 -17.59
CA PHE A 201 -2.40 15.35 -16.61
C PHE A 201 -3.45 16.05 -15.74
N ARG A 202 -3.14 17.23 -15.22
CA ARG A 202 -4.05 17.94 -14.31
C ARG A 202 -5.36 18.34 -14.98
N GLU A 203 -5.31 18.66 -16.27
CA GLU A 203 -6.46 18.98 -17.09
C GLU A 203 -7.38 17.77 -17.28
N ARG A 204 -6.87 16.55 -17.10
CA ARG A 204 -7.67 15.31 -17.12
C ARG A 204 -8.32 15.02 -15.78
N VAL A 205 -7.89 15.62 -14.67
CA VAL A 205 -8.43 15.29 -13.34
C VAL A 205 -9.82 15.88 -13.16
N LEU A 206 -10.84 15.01 -13.13
CA LEU A 206 -12.23 15.37 -12.87
C LEU A 206 -12.51 15.48 -11.37
N ALA A 207 -11.95 14.55 -10.59
CA ALA A 207 -12.08 14.51 -9.14
C ALA A 207 -10.86 13.80 -8.55
N ARG A 208 -10.56 14.12 -7.28
CA ARG A 208 -9.49 13.48 -6.53
C ARG A 208 -9.93 13.12 -5.11
N HIS A 209 -9.36 12.05 -4.57
CA HIS A 209 -9.53 11.64 -3.18
C HIS A 209 -8.16 11.38 -2.55
N ALA A 210 -7.80 12.17 -1.55
CA ALA A 210 -6.51 12.11 -0.89
C ALA A 210 -6.62 11.36 0.45
N MET A 211 -5.60 10.56 0.76
CA MET A 211 -5.44 9.90 2.05
C MET A 211 -4.02 10.09 2.55
N THR A 212 -3.89 10.75 3.70
CA THR A 212 -2.62 10.86 4.43
C THR A 212 -2.27 9.54 5.13
N ALA A 213 -1.05 9.43 5.66
CA ALA A 213 -0.67 8.25 6.42
C ALA A 213 -1.52 8.08 7.69
N GLY A 214 -1.97 9.19 8.29
CA GLY A 214 -2.93 9.16 9.40
C GLY A 214 -4.31 8.65 8.98
N ASP A 215 -4.80 9.06 7.81
CA ASP A 215 -6.08 8.59 7.28
C ASP A 215 -6.05 7.09 6.97
N PHE A 216 -4.91 6.56 6.53
CA PHE A 216 -4.73 5.11 6.34
C PHE A 216 -4.86 4.30 7.62
N GLU A 217 -4.23 4.76 8.72
CA GLU A 217 -4.37 4.08 10.01
C GLU A 217 -5.82 4.19 10.53
N ALA A 218 -6.52 5.29 10.26
CA ALA A 218 -7.94 5.43 10.59
C ALA A 218 -8.85 4.54 9.74
N TYR A 219 -8.51 4.35 8.45
CA TYR A 219 -9.21 3.47 7.52
C TYR A 219 -9.06 1.99 7.91
N ASP A 220 -7.85 1.59 8.28
CA ASP A 220 -7.53 0.25 8.76
C ASP A 220 -6.38 0.32 9.79
N PRO A 221 -6.64 0.02 11.08
CA PRO A 221 -5.62 0.11 12.13
C PRO A 221 -4.46 -0.87 11.97
N ALA A 222 -4.54 -1.83 11.04
CA ALA A 222 -3.38 -2.63 10.68
C ALA A 222 -2.29 -1.78 9.98
N TYR A 223 -2.67 -0.67 9.32
CA TYR A 223 -1.75 0.29 8.71
C TYR A 223 -1.21 1.29 9.73
N VAL A 224 -0.57 0.81 10.80
CA VAL A 224 0.01 1.67 11.84
C VAL A 224 0.94 2.71 11.23
N GLY A 225 0.64 4.00 11.44
CA GLY A 225 1.28 5.17 10.85
C GLY A 225 1.30 5.19 9.32
N GLY A 226 0.31 4.57 8.68
CA GLY A 226 0.15 4.45 7.23
C GLY A 226 1.08 3.42 6.57
N ALA A 227 1.69 2.52 7.34
CA ALA A 227 2.67 1.57 6.83
C ALA A 227 2.02 0.38 6.10
N ILE A 228 1.89 0.48 4.78
CA ILE A 228 1.23 -0.54 3.94
C ILE A 228 1.97 -1.89 3.83
N THR A 229 3.26 -1.94 4.18
CA THR A 229 4.06 -3.18 4.18
C THR A 229 4.06 -3.91 5.52
N GLY A 230 3.31 -3.39 6.50
CA GLY A 230 3.14 -3.99 7.82
C GLY A 230 4.39 -4.01 8.69
N GLY A 231 5.52 -3.42 8.27
CA GLY A 231 6.78 -3.35 9.02
C GLY A 231 7.96 -2.78 8.23
N VAL A 232 9.05 -2.36 8.90
CA VAL A 232 10.28 -1.89 8.22
C VAL A 232 10.95 -3.04 7.48
N ALA A 233 11.20 -2.88 6.18
CA ALA A 233 11.90 -3.88 5.35
C ALA A 233 13.43 -3.81 5.52
N ASP A 234 13.93 -3.79 6.75
CA ASP A 234 15.37 -3.88 7.00
C ASP A 234 15.82 -5.32 7.28
N LEU A 235 17.12 -5.55 7.14
CA LEU A 235 17.75 -6.88 7.22
C LEU A 235 17.31 -7.65 8.48
N PHE A 236 17.19 -6.99 9.62
CA PHE A 236 16.82 -7.65 10.87
C PHE A 236 15.36 -8.09 10.84
N GLN A 237 14.43 -7.17 10.54
CA GLN A 237 13.01 -7.54 10.49
C GLN A 237 12.65 -8.44 9.30
N LEU A 238 13.43 -8.50 8.23
CA LEU A 238 13.18 -9.47 7.15
C LEU A 238 13.26 -10.93 7.65
N PHE A 239 14.19 -11.23 8.56
CA PHE A 239 14.41 -12.59 9.06
C PHE A 239 13.75 -12.88 10.42
N THR A 240 13.32 -11.84 11.15
CA THR A 240 12.84 -11.99 12.54
C THR A 240 11.43 -11.45 12.77
N ARG A 241 10.63 -11.27 11.72
CA ARG A 241 9.22 -10.88 11.83
C ARG A 241 8.35 -12.04 12.33
N PRO A 242 7.30 -11.79 13.15
CA PRO A 242 7.01 -10.54 13.85
C PRO A 242 7.76 -10.39 15.19
N VAL A 243 8.49 -11.43 15.62
CA VAL A 243 9.22 -11.46 16.89
C VAL A 243 10.64 -12.03 16.72
N ALA A 244 11.64 -11.26 17.15
CA ALA A 244 13.09 -11.60 17.16
C ALA A 244 13.59 -12.06 18.53
#